data_AF-A0A0Q6LM79-F1
#
_entry.id   AF-A0A0Q6LM79-F1
#
_cell.length_a   1.000
_cell.length_b   1.000
_cell.length_c   1.000
_cell.angle_alpha   90.00
_cell.angle_beta   90.00
_cell.angle_gamma   90.00
#
_symmetry.space_group_name_H-M   'P 1'
#
loop_
_entity.id
_entity.type
_entity.pdbx_description
1 polymer ?
#
loop_
_entity_poly.entity_id
_entity_poly.type
_entity_poly.pdbx_seq_one_letter_code
_entity_poly.pdbx_strand_id
1 'polypeptide(L)'
;MNAIVIEHVPVADLPAEWRARLTQPVHATVTVRIEEATHTTAPEDGFVTDDPAFGIWRDRQDMQDVEEHVRQLRAPRYNRDGSRNQP
;
A
#
# COMPACT_ATOMS: atom_id res chain seq x y z
N MET A 1 13.98 -7.40 12.73
CA MET A 1 13.72 -6.86 14.08
C MET A 1 14.69 -5.72 14.33
N ASN A 2 14.39 -4.56 13.75
CA ASN A 2 15.12 -3.33 14.00
C ASN A 2 14.15 -2.37 14.68
N ALA A 3 14.51 -1.88 15.86
CA ALA A 3 13.67 -0.99 16.65
C ALA A 3 14.45 0.30 16.93
N ILE A 4 13.83 1.43 16.64
CA ILE A 4 14.38 2.76 16.91
C ILE A 4 13.76 3.24 18.22
N VAL A 5 14.60 3.56 19.20
CA VAL A 5 14.17 4.16 20.47
C VAL A 5 14.60 5.61 20.47
N ILE A 6 13.63 6.52 20.59
CA ILE A 6 13.84 7.96 20.68
C ILE A 6 13.48 8.39 22.09
N GLU A 7 14.48 8.82 22.85
CA GLU A 7 14.32 9.24 24.25
C GLU A 7 14.09 10.75 24.35
N HIS A 8 13.49 11.17 25.47
CA HIS A 8 13.29 12.57 25.83
C HIS A 8 12.49 13.42 24.82
N VAL A 9 11.53 12.80 24.11
CA VAL A 9 10.69 13.52 23.13
C VAL A 9 9.67 14.39 23.87
N PRO A 10 9.63 15.71 23.63
CA PRO A 10 8.60 16.57 24.20
C PRO A 10 7.20 16.14 23.74
N VAL A 11 6.24 16.09 24.67
CA VAL A 11 4.84 15.75 24.34
C VAL A 11 4.24 16.74 23.33
N ALA A 12 4.73 17.98 23.29
CA ALA A 12 4.37 18.99 22.30
C ALA A 12 4.76 18.60 20.85
N ASP A 13 5.79 17.79 20.65
CA ASP A 13 6.30 17.43 19.31
C ASP A 13 5.66 16.16 18.74
N LEU A 14 4.82 15.47 19.54
CA LEU A 14 4.11 14.27 19.10
C LEU A 14 2.88 14.59 18.23
N PRO A 15 2.47 13.68 17.34
CA PRO A 15 1.19 13.76 16.65
C PRO A 15 0.01 13.94 17.63
N ALA A 16 -1.00 14.71 17.23
CA ALA A 16 -2.15 15.03 18.08
C ALA A 16 -2.89 13.79 18.60
N GLU A 17 -3.06 12.78 17.73
CA GLU A 17 -3.68 11.49 18.05
C GLU A 17 -2.91 10.72 19.14
N TRP A 18 -1.58 10.82 19.14
CA TRP A 18 -0.74 10.16 20.14
C TRP A 18 -0.78 10.94 21.45
N ARG A 19 -0.73 12.26 21.37
CA ARG A 19 -0.83 13.16 22.53
C ARG A 19 -2.16 12.97 23.27
N ALA A 20 -3.27 12.81 22.56
CA ALA A 20 -4.59 12.60 23.17
C ALA A 20 -4.66 11.34 24.06
N ARG A 21 -3.79 10.35 23.81
CA ARG A 21 -3.69 9.12 24.61
C ARG A 21 -2.77 9.25 25.82
N LEU A 22 -1.98 10.32 25.90
CA LEU A 22 -1.07 10.58 26.99
C LEU A 22 -1.71 11.59 27.95
N THR A 23 -1.96 11.19 29.20
CA THR A 23 -2.49 12.07 30.25
C THR A 23 -1.44 13.03 30.81
N GLN A 24 -0.25 13.10 30.21
CA GLN A 24 0.87 13.87 30.71
C GLN A 24 0.77 15.35 30.32
N PRO A 25 1.32 16.27 31.14
CA PRO A 25 1.37 17.68 30.81
C PRO A 25 2.21 17.91 29.54
N VAL A 26 1.89 18.97 28.80
CA VAL A 26 2.52 19.32 27.50
C VAL A 26 4.05 19.47 27.59
N HIS A 27 4.56 19.76 28.79
CA HIS A 27 5.99 19.96 29.07
C HIS A 27 6.72 18.66 29.46
N ALA A 28 6.03 17.53 29.54
CA ALA A 28 6.67 16.26 29.85
C ALA A 28 7.43 15.71 28.65
N THR A 29 8.40 14.84 28.93
CA THR A 29 9.15 14.10 27.92
C THR A 29 8.80 12.63 27.96
N VAL A 30 8.66 12.00 26.78
CA VAL A 30 8.33 10.58 26.65
C VAL A 30 9.33 9.85 25.76
N THR A 31 9.35 8.53 25.88
CA THR A 31 10.17 7.65 25.04
C THR A 31 9.29 7.01 23.97
N VAL A 32 9.67 7.17 22.71
CA VAL A 32 8.97 6.58 21.56
C VAL A 32 9.78 5.40 21.05
N ARG A 33 9.16 4.22 21.03
CA ARG A 33 9.74 3.01 20.43
C ARG A 33 9.01 2.73 19.12
N ILE A 34 9.75 2.79 18.01
CA ILE A 34 9.26 2.51 16.67
C ILE A 34 9.85 1.17 16.24
N GLU A 35 8.99 0.25 15.84
CA GLU A 35 9.39 -1.04 15.33
C GLU A 35 8.97 -1.13 13.86
N GLU A 36 9.84 -1.70 13.03
CA GLU A 36 9.45 -2.10 11.69
C GLU A 36 8.40 -3.21 11.82
N ALA A 37 7.15 -2.88 11.50
CA ALA A 37 6.15 -3.89 11.25
C ALA A 37 6.66 -4.71 10.05
N THR A 38 6.88 -6.01 10.25
CA THR A 38 6.93 -6.94 9.13
C THR A 38 5.62 -6.75 8.38
N HIS A 39 5.70 -6.13 7.19
CA HIS A 39 4.69 -6.33 6.17
C HIS A 39 4.75 -7.81 5.82
N THR A 40 4.07 -8.63 6.63
CA THR A 40 3.51 -9.85 6.11
C THR A 40 2.54 -9.34 5.05
N THR A 41 2.97 -9.36 3.78
CA THR A 41 2.02 -9.51 2.67
C THR A 41 1.03 -10.53 3.17
N ALA A 42 -0.19 -10.08 3.46
CA ALA A 42 -1.21 -10.94 4.01
C ALA A 42 -1.18 -12.24 3.17
N PRO A 43 -1.31 -13.42 3.79
CA PRO A 43 -1.60 -14.60 3.00
C PRO A 43 -2.78 -14.26 2.10
N GLU A 44 -2.86 -14.90 0.95
CA GLU A 44 -3.98 -14.80 0.03
C GLU A 44 -5.26 -15.37 0.67
N ASP A 45 -5.67 -14.83 1.82
CA ASP A 45 -6.99 -14.99 2.37
C ASP A 45 -7.93 -14.53 1.27
N GLY A 46 -8.69 -15.49 0.75
CA GLY A 46 -9.58 -15.34 -0.38
C GLY A 46 -10.28 -14.00 -0.26
N PHE A 47 -10.14 -13.18 -1.29
CA PHE A 47 -10.72 -11.84 -1.36
C PHE A 47 -12.25 -11.97 -1.20
N VAL A 48 -12.76 -11.83 0.02
CA VAL A 48 -14.20 -11.88 0.30
C VAL A 48 -14.73 -10.48 0.03
N THR A 49 -15.44 -10.37 -1.08
CA THR A 49 -16.14 -9.17 -1.50
C THR A 49 -17.58 -9.55 -1.81
N ASP A 50 -18.52 -8.72 -1.38
CA ASP A 50 -19.95 -8.92 -1.66
C ASP A 50 -20.31 -8.55 -3.11
N ASP A 51 -19.36 -7.99 -3.87
CA ASP A 51 -19.56 -7.61 -5.26
C ASP A 51 -19.05 -8.72 -6.20
N PRO A 52 -19.94 -9.41 -6.94
CA PRO A 52 -19.55 -10.47 -7.86
C PRO A 52 -18.64 -9.99 -9.00
N ALA A 53 -18.55 -8.68 -9.26
CA ALA A 53 -17.65 -8.11 -10.26
C ALA A 53 -16.21 -7.96 -9.75
N PHE A 54 -16.00 -7.88 -8.45
CA PHE A 54 -14.66 -7.81 -7.88
C PHE A 54 -13.99 -9.18 -7.90
N GLY A 55 -12.78 -9.24 -8.44
CA GLY A 55 -12.01 -10.50 -8.56
C GLY A 55 -12.21 -11.26 -9.89
N ILE A 56 -13.15 -10.86 -10.75
CA ILE A 56 -13.33 -11.45 -12.11
C ILE A 56 -12.03 -11.43 -12.93
N TRP A 57 -11.14 -10.48 -12.64
CA TRP A 57 -9.91 -10.24 -13.39
C TRP A 57 -8.70 -10.91 -12.74
N ARG A 58 -8.86 -11.54 -11.57
CA ARG A 58 -7.77 -12.16 -10.81
C ARG A 58 -7.23 -13.41 -11.48
N ASP A 59 -8.10 -14.20 -12.10
CA ASP A 59 -7.72 -15.44 -12.80
C ASP A 59 -7.18 -15.17 -14.21
N ARG A 60 -7.20 -13.91 -14.67
CA ARG A 60 -6.70 -13.55 -15.99
C ARG A 60 -5.19 -13.37 -15.95
N GLN A 61 -4.50 -14.16 -16.75
CA GLN A 61 -3.03 -14.16 -16.80
C GLN A 61 -2.43 -12.83 -17.29
N ASP A 62 -3.17 -12.08 -18.12
CA ASP A 62 -2.77 -10.75 -18.60
C ASP A 62 -2.83 -9.67 -17.52
N MET A 63 -3.46 -9.93 -16.37
CA MET A 63 -3.51 -9.02 -15.22
C MET A 63 -2.36 -9.23 -14.22
N GLN A 64 -1.46 -10.19 -14.49
CA GLN A 64 -0.23 -10.38 -13.70
C GLN A 64 0.74 -9.19 -13.86
N ASP A 65 0.73 -8.53 -15.02
CA ASP A 65 1.43 -7.28 -15.27
C ASP A 65 0.43 -6.20 -15.76
N VAL A 66 -0.03 -5.39 -14.80
CA VAL A 66 -1.01 -4.33 -15.07
C VAL A 66 -0.44 -3.24 -15.98
N GLU A 67 0.86 -2.95 -15.88
CA GLU A 67 1.47 -1.89 -16.69
C GLU A 67 1.58 -2.32 -18.16
N GLU A 68 1.98 -3.56 -18.40
CA GLU A 68 2.01 -4.14 -19.75
C GLU A 68 0.59 -4.21 -20.33
N HIS A 69 -0.38 -4.70 -19.56
CA HIS A 69 -1.77 -4.77 -20.00
C HIS A 69 -2.32 -3.39 -20.42
N VAL A 70 -2.08 -2.36 -19.62
CA VAL A 70 -2.51 -0.98 -19.94
C VAL A 70 -1.77 -0.45 -21.18
N ARG A 71 -0.49 -0.78 -21.35
CA ARG A 71 0.29 -0.39 -22.54
C ARG A 71 -0.28 -1.06 -23.80
N GLN A 72 -0.65 -2.33 -23.75
CA GLN A 72 -1.31 -3.04 -24.84
C GLN A 72 -2.66 -2.40 -25.19
N LEU A 73 -3.50 -2.07 -24.19
CA LEU A 73 -4.78 -1.39 -24.42
C LEU A 73 -4.64 -0.03 -25.09
N ARG A 74 -3.54 0.69 -24.81
CA ARG A 74 -3.23 1.99 -25.42
C ARG A 74 -2.53 1.87 -26.78
N ALA A 75 -2.13 0.67 -27.19
CA ALA A 75 -1.44 0.48 -28.45
C ALA A 75 -2.39 0.77 -29.64
N PRO A 76 -1.87 1.35 -30.73
CA PRO A 76 -2.66 1.55 -31.94
C PRO A 76 -3.10 0.20 -32.51
N ARG A 77 -4.34 0.13 -33.02
CA ARG A 77 -4.92 -1.09 -33.62
C ARG A 77 -4.20 -1.55 -34.89
N TYR A 78 -3.52 -0.63 -35.56
CA TYR A 78 -2.77 -0.88 -36.78
C TYR A 78 -1.36 -0.34 -36.62
N ASN A 79 -0.42 -1.09 -37.18
CA ASN A 79 0.96 -0.68 -37.32
C ASN A 79 1.08 0.36 -38.45
N ARG A 80 2.24 1.01 -38.54
CA ARG A 80 2.50 2.05 -39.56
C ARG A 80 2.46 1.51 -40.99
N ASP A 81 2.70 0.22 -41.17
CA ASP A 81 2.62 -0.51 -42.44
C ASP A 81 1.18 -0.94 -42.80
N GLY A 82 0.18 -0.62 -41.95
CA GLY A 82 -1.22 -0.97 -42.14
C GLY A 82 -1.59 -2.39 -41.69
N SER A 83 -0.62 -3.18 -41.20
CA SER A 83 -0.91 -4.50 -40.62
C SER A 83 -1.64 -4.35 -39.27
N ARG A 84 -2.48 -5.33 -38.92
CA ARG A 84 -3.19 -5.33 -37.64
C ARG A 84 -2.20 -5.61 -36.51
N ASN A 85 -2.22 -4.76 -35.50
CA ASN A 85 -1.44 -4.97 -34.29
C ASN A 85 -2.08 -6.13 -33.50
N GLN A 86 -1.31 -7.20 -33.26
CA GLN A 86 -1.78 -8.35 -32.49
C GLN A 86 -1.43 -8.12 -31.01
N PRO A 87 -2.39 -8.35 -30.10
CA PRO A 87 -2.14 -8.29 -28.67
C PRO A 87 -1.19 -9.39 -28.20
#